data_AF-A0A5J6PC03-F1
#
_entry.id   AF-A0A5J6PC03-F1
#
_cell.length_a   1.000
_cell.length_b   1.000
_cell.length_c   1.000
_cell.angle_alpha   90.00
_cell.angle_beta   90.00
_cell.angle_gamma   90.00
#
_symmetry.space_group_name_H-M   'P 1'
#
loop_
_entity.id
_entity.type
_entity.pdbx_description
1 polymer ?
#
loop_
_entity_poly.entity_id
_entity_poly.type
_entity_poly.pdbx_seq_one_letter_code
_entity_poly.pdbx_strand_id
1 'polypeptide(L)'
;MLINVNNLLMKLLKDGVVQIPKFKLLVLSLLLISCCIGMFWFFLEHTDQAKLAESESGEGLALAQTTSSDSTSPYAASVALPLVKKNGDALRGFMGTPAETAEVKKWFAQHGELFSEEDLEYQSYDESTLRQLGNDGDIRALHRLAKMCVDKDHYMLEGYGGAVAEEYLWRAAVLGSSKALADLALMYDARVFGTPGISATEKRLAVIEVLARYDAASYRGNRYPNINDASVFKETYQINLSTEEQLKVNNRAQEIYDSLSKRRSELGLDEFDNSVPDSVEKFFEVQESIFKENL
;
A
#
# COMPACT_ATOMS: atom_id res chain seq x y z
N MET A 1 -17.16 1.74 -21.57
CA MET A 1 -17.85 2.39 -22.71
C MET A 1 -16.83 3.27 -23.45
N LEU A 2 -16.08 2.70 -24.40
CA LEU A 2 -15.06 3.43 -25.15
C LEU A 2 -15.74 4.24 -26.25
N ILE A 3 -15.85 5.55 -26.05
CA ILE A 3 -16.30 6.47 -27.10
C ILE A 3 -15.30 6.37 -28.24
N ASN A 4 -15.76 5.97 -29.42
CA ASN A 4 -14.94 5.91 -30.62
C ASN A 4 -14.54 7.33 -31.03
N VAL A 5 -13.38 7.77 -30.54
CA VAL A 5 -12.84 9.13 -30.72
C VAL A 5 -12.78 9.52 -32.19
N ASN A 6 -12.52 8.57 -33.09
CA ASN A 6 -12.50 8.82 -34.53
C ASN A 6 -13.88 9.23 -35.07
N ASN A 7 -14.96 8.65 -34.57
CA ASN A 7 -16.31 9.01 -35.00
C ASN A 7 -16.73 10.40 -34.50
N LEU A 8 -16.32 10.78 -33.28
CA LEU A 8 -16.61 12.10 -32.72
C LEU A 8 -15.82 13.20 -33.46
N LEU A 9 -14.54 12.95 -33.75
CA LEU A 9 -13.69 13.89 -34.48
C LEU A 9 -14.18 14.11 -35.91
N MET A 10 -14.59 13.04 -36.60
CA MET A 10 -15.13 13.12 -37.96
C MET A 10 -16.48 13.85 -37.99
N LYS A 11 -17.31 13.70 -36.95
CA LYS A 11 -18.58 14.44 -36.83
C LYS A 11 -18.34 15.94 -36.65
N LEU A 12 -17.41 16.33 -35.77
CA LEU A 12 -17.04 17.74 -35.54
C LEU A 12 -16.42 18.40 -36.77
N LEU A 13 -15.64 17.66 -37.57
CA LEU A 13 -15.08 18.16 -38.83
C LEU A 13 -16.15 18.33 -39.92
N LYS A 14 -17.16 17.45 -39.96
CA LYS A 14 -18.23 17.48 -40.97
C LYS A 14 -19.23 18.59 -40.72
N ASP A 15 -19.48 18.93 -39.46
CA ASP A 15 -20.44 19.96 -39.06
C ASP A 15 -19.88 21.40 -39.18
N GLY A 16 -18.61 21.57 -39.60
CA GLY A 16 -18.01 22.88 -39.86
C GLY A 16 -17.84 23.77 -38.62
N VAL A 17 -18.04 23.22 -37.43
CA VAL A 17 -18.07 23.95 -36.14
C VAL A 17 -16.68 24.46 -35.73
N VAL A 18 -15.60 23.88 -36.28
CA VAL A 18 -14.23 24.31 -35.98
C VAL A 18 -13.41 24.41 -37.27
N GLN A 19 -13.14 25.64 -37.71
CA GLN A 19 -12.11 25.89 -38.74
C GLN A 19 -10.72 25.76 -38.09
N ILE A 20 -10.21 24.53 -38.03
CA ILE A 20 -8.81 24.30 -37.66
C ILE A 20 -7.95 24.64 -38.89
N PRO A 21 -7.02 25.61 -38.80
CA PRO A 21 -6.11 25.91 -39.91
C PRO A 21 -5.36 24.63 -40.30
N LYS A 22 -5.22 24.36 -41.60
CA LYS A 22 -4.54 23.16 -42.13
C LYS A 22 -3.16 22.91 -41.49
N PHE A 23 -2.47 23.99 -41.13
CA PHE A 23 -1.19 23.95 -40.42
C PHE A 23 -1.27 23.30 -39.02
N LYS A 24 -2.32 23.55 -38.24
CA LYS A 24 -2.50 22.94 -36.91
C LYS A 24 -2.80 21.45 -36.99
N LEU A 25 -3.51 21.02 -38.03
CA LEU A 25 -3.79 19.60 -38.29
C LEU A 25 -2.50 18.85 -38.64
N LEU A 26 -1.62 19.46 -39.43
CA LEU A 26 -0.30 18.93 -39.76
C LEU A 26 0.55 18.76 -38.48
N VAL A 27 0.63 19.78 -37.63
CA VAL A 27 1.41 19.71 -36.37
C VAL A 27 0.88 18.61 -35.45
N LEU A 28 -0.44 18.48 -35.30
CA LEU A 28 -1.04 17.42 -34.48
C LEU A 28 -0.72 16.01 -35.03
N SER A 29 -0.75 15.85 -36.36
CA SER A 29 -0.39 14.57 -36.99
C SER A 29 1.08 14.21 -36.78
N LEU A 30 1.99 15.19 -36.84
CA LEU A 30 3.42 14.97 -36.58
C LEU A 30 3.69 14.59 -35.12
N LEU A 31 2.98 15.20 -34.16
CA LEU A 31 3.08 14.84 -32.74
C LEU A 31 2.58 13.41 -32.48
N LEU A 32 1.47 13.01 -33.10
CA LEU A 32 0.96 11.64 -32.98
C LEU A 32 1.92 10.62 -33.58
N ILE A 33 2.48 10.90 -34.77
CA ILE A 33 3.48 10.02 -35.40
C ILE A 33 4.73 9.89 -34.51
N SER A 34 5.23 10.99 -33.96
CA SER A 34 6.37 10.97 -33.03
C SER A 34 6.08 10.12 -31.79
N CYS A 35 4.87 10.21 -31.24
CA CYS A 35 4.45 9.42 -30.09
C CYS A 35 4.36 7.92 -30.43
N CYS A 36 3.82 7.57 -31.59
CA CYS A 36 3.77 6.18 -32.07
C CYS A 36 5.16 5.60 -32.32
N ILE A 37 6.09 6.37 -32.89
CA ILE A 37 7.48 5.94 -33.08
C ILE A 37 8.15 5.68 -31.73
N GLY A 38 7.97 6.58 -30.75
CA GLY A 38 8.52 6.41 -29.40
C GLY A 38 7.99 5.15 -28.70
N MET A 39 6.68 4.91 -28.78
CA MET A 39 6.08 3.68 -28.24
C MET A 39 6.61 2.42 -28.94
N PHE A 40 6.75 2.45 -30.27
CA PHE A 40 7.28 1.31 -31.02
C PHE A 40 8.73 0.99 -30.64
N TRP A 41 9.59 2.00 -30.50
CA TRP A 41 10.96 1.82 -30.01
C TRP A 41 11.01 1.24 -28.59
N PHE A 42 10.18 1.77 -27.68
CA PHE A 42 10.08 1.25 -26.32
C PHE A 42 9.69 -0.24 -26.27
N PHE A 43 8.73 -0.64 -27.11
CA PHE A 43 8.31 -2.05 -27.22
C PHE A 43 9.41 -2.94 -27.79
N LEU A 44 10.16 -2.49 -28.79
CA LEU A 44 11.28 -3.26 -29.35
C LEU A 44 12.38 -3.50 -28.30
N GLU A 45 12.73 -2.48 -27.53
CA GLU A 45 13.77 -2.57 -26.49
C GLU A 45 13.37 -3.52 -25.35
N HIS A 46 12.09 -3.56 -24.98
CA HIS A 46 11.60 -4.46 -23.92
C HIS A 46 11.39 -5.91 -24.39
N THR A 47 11.16 -6.15 -25.68
CA THR A 47 11.05 -7.53 -26.20
C THR A 47 12.37 -8.29 -26.21
N ASP A 48 13.52 -7.61 -26.28
CA ASP A 48 14.83 -8.26 -26.25
C ASP A 48 15.24 -8.68 -24.82
N GLN A 49 14.83 -7.93 -23.79
CA GLN A 49 15.09 -8.31 -22.39
C GLN A 49 14.30 -9.56 -21.96
N ALA A 50 13.08 -9.75 -22.49
CA ALA A 50 12.28 -10.93 -22.20
C ALA A 50 12.90 -12.23 -22.76
N LYS A 51 13.68 -12.16 -23.85
CA LYS A 51 14.34 -13.34 -24.44
C LYS A 51 15.65 -13.72 -23.74
N LEU A 52 16.33 -12.76 -23.11
CA LEU A 52 17.56 -13.06 -22.34
C LEU A 52 17.24 -13.71 -21.00
N ALA A 53 16.10 -13.36 -20.38
CA ALA A 53 15.66 -13.96 -19.12
C ALA A 53 15.29 -15.46 -19.23
N GLU A 54 14.85 -15.93 -20.40
CA GLU A 54 14.56 -17.36 -20.62
C GLU A 54 15.80 -18.20 -20.96
N SER A 55 16.94 -17.58 -21.30
CA SER A 55 18.16 -18.30 -21.68
C SER A 55 19.06 -18.67 -20.49
N GLU A 56 18.86 -18.10 -19.30
CA GLU A 56 19.72 -18.35 -18.13
C GLU A 56 19.13 -19.36 -17.12
N SER A 57 17.91 -19.89 -17.34
CA SER A 57 17.28 -20.82 -16.39
C SER A 57 17.66 -22.30 -16.60
N GLY A 58 18.76 -22.59 -17.29
CA GLY A 58 19.03 -23.95 -17.76
C GLY A 58 20.50 -24.31 -17.85
N GLU A 59 21.29 -24.21 -16.78
CA GLU A 59 22.49 -25.04 -16.60
C GLU A 59 23.07 -25.01 -15.17
N GLY A 60 23.19 -26.19 -14.55
CA GLY A 60 24.34 -26.53 -13.71
C GLY A 60 24.37 -26.10 -12.23
N LEU A 61 23.64 -26.81 -11.38
CA LEU A 61 23.89 -26.83 -9.93
C LEU A 61 25.07 -27.80 -9.65
N ALA A 62 26.30 -27.27 -9.65
CA ALA A 62 27.48 -27.95 -9.14
C ALA A 62 27.95 -27.30 -7.83
N LEU A 63 27.98 -28.15 -6.80
CA LEU A 63 28.35 -27.88 -5.41
C LEU A 63 29.76 -27.24 -5.31
N ALA A 64 29.87 -26.06 -4.71
CA ALA A 64 31.14 -25.55 -4.20
C ALA A 64 30.93 -24.88 -2.84
N GLN A 65 31.45 -25.52 -1.81
CA GLN A 65 31.65 -24.96 -0.48
C GLN A 65 32.79 -23.93 -0.56
N THR A 66 32.52 -22.67 -0.23
CA THR A 66 33.56 -21.69 0.06
C THR A 66 33.13 -20.75 1.20
N THR A 67 33.74 -21.00 2.35
CA THR A 67 34.37 -20.06 3.28
C THR A 67 33.76 -18.66 3.46
N SER A 68 33.33 -18.43 4.69
CA SER A 68 32.98 -17.16 5.33
C SER A 68 33.92 -15.99 4.99
N SER A 69 33.40 -15.01 4.26
CA SER A 69 33.95 -13.66 4.20
C SER A 69 33.11 -12.73 5.07
N ASP A 70 33.76 -12.25 6.12
CA ASP A 70 33.30 -11.22 7.04
C ASP A 70 32.98 -9.93 6.25
N SER A 71 31.68 -9.60 6.13
CA SER A 71 31.23 -8.34 5.53
C SER A 71 30.45 -7.56 6.58
N THR A 72 31.18 -6.69 7.28
CA THR A 72 30.60 -5.64 8.10
C THR A 72 30.00 -4.58 7.19
N SER A 73 28.73 -4.79 6.81
CA SER A 73 27.91 -3.76 6.18
C SER A 73 27.68 -2.61 7.17
N PRO A 74 28.08 -1.36 6.84
CA PRO A 74 27.96 -0.22 7.76
C PRO A 74 26.53 0.34 7.87
N TYR A 75 25.53 -0.28 7.23
CA TYR A 75 24.14 0.20 7.23
C TYR A 75 23.17 -0.59 8.13
N ALA A 76 23.66 -1.59 8.87
CA ALA A 76 22.88 -2.33 9.86
C ALA A 76 22.87 -1.65 11.25
N ALA A 77 22.83 -0.32 11.30
CA ALA A 77 22.39 0.38 12.50
C ALA A 77 20.86 0.28 12.59
N SER A 78 20.36 -0.95 12.77
CA SER A 78 19.02 -1.16 13.28
C SER A 78 18.98 -0.45 14.62
N VAL A 79 18.22 0.64 14.71
CA VAL A 79 17.77 1.16 15.99
C VAL A 79 17.08 -0.02 16.66
N ALA A 80 17.78 -0.69 17.58
CA ALA A 80 17.19 -1.73 18.39
C ALA A 80 16.18 -1.01 19.28
N LEU A 81 14.95 -0.90 18.79
CA LEU A 81 13.83 -0.47 19.60
C LEU A 81 13.89 -1.30 20.89
N PRO A 82 13.89 -0.68 22.07
CA PRO A 82 13.91 -1.42 23.31
C PRO A 82 12.76 -2.42 23.26
N LEU A 83 13.10 -3.72 23.22
CA LEU A 83 12.12 -4.79 23.25
C LEU A 83 11.39 -4.67 24.58
N VAL A 84 10.24 -3.99 24.55
CA VAL A 84 9.27 -3.95 25.64
C VAL A 84 9.07 -5.40 26.06
N LYS A 85 9.47 -5.73 27.29
CA LYS A 85 9.35 -7.09 27.82
C LYS A 85 7.92 -7.55 27.58
N LYS A 86 7.79 -8.64 26.82
CA LYS A 86 6.52 -9.30 26.47
C LYS A 86 5.83 -9.79 27.76
N ASN A 87 5.16 -8.88 28.46
CA ASN A 87 4.24 -9.24 29.54
C ASN A 87 2.95 -9.76 28.88
N GLY A 88 2.98 -11.01 28.41
CA GLY A 88 1.81 -11.68 27.83
C GLY A 88 0.61 -11.72 28.78
N ASP A 89 0.86 -11.64 30.09
CA ASP A 89 -0.18 -11.57 31.12
C ASP A 89 -0.82 -10.18 31.24
N ALA A 90 -0.09 -9.10 30.90
CA ALA A 90 -0.65 -7.75 30.91
C ALA A 90 -1.66 -7.54 29.77
N LEU A 91 -1.41 -8.13 28.59
CA LEU A 91 -2.36 -8.11 27.47
C LEU A 91 -3.61 -8.96 27.75
N ARG A 92 -3.48 -10.12 28.43
CA ARG A 92 -4.62 -10.96 28.83
C ARG A 92 -5.51 -10.30 29.87
N GLY A 93 -4.94 -9.49 30.78
CA GLY A 93 -5.71 -8.70 31.73
C GLY A 93 -6.49 -7.53 31.09
N PHE A 94 -6.08 -7.10 29.89
CA PHE A 94 -6.59 -5.87 29.27
C PHE A 94 -7.78 -6.05 28.32
N MET A 95 -7.92 -7.22 27.69
CA MET A 95 -8.98 -7.47 26.68
C MET A 95 -10.34 -7.87 27.27
N GLY A 96 -10.53 -7.68 28.59
CA GLY A 96 -11.77 -7.99 29.28
C GLY A 96 -12.03 -9.50 29.41
N THR A 97 -13.30 -9.87 29.26
CA THR A 97 -13.79 -11.26 29.27
C THR A 97 -13.34 -12.01 28.01
N PRO A 98 -13.32 -13.37 28.03
CA PRO A 98 -13.04 -14.16 26.83
C PRO A 98 -13.96 -13.85 25.65
N ALA A 99 -15.21 -13.45 25.91
CA ALA A 99 -16.16 -13.06 24.87
C ALA A 99 -15.78 -11.73 24.21
N GLU A 100 -15.46 -10.70 25.00
CA GLU A 100 -14.94 -9.42 24.49
C GLU A 100 -13.65 -9.64 23.67
N THR A 101 -12.73 -10.48 24.16
CA THR A 101 -11.50 -10.82 23.44
C THR A 101 -11.78 -11.47 22.09
N ALA A 102 -12.75 -12.40 22.02
CA ALA A 102 -13.13 -13.04 20.77
C ALA A 102 -13.80 -12.06 19.79
N GLU A 103 -14.62 -11.14 20.30
CA GLU A 103 -15.24 -10.08 19.50
C GLU A 103 -14.19 -9.13 18.91
N VAL A 104 -13.23 -8.69 19.72
CA VAL A 104 -12.11 -7.84 19.27
C VAL A 104 -11.31 -8.53 18.17
N LYS A 105 -10.93 -9.80 18.38
CA LYS A 105 -10.21 -10.58 17.36
C LYS A 105 -11.01 -10.70 16.07
N LYS A 106 -12.29 -11.03 16.15
CA LYS A 106 -13.16 -11.15 14.98
C LYS A 106 -13.27 -9.82 14.23
N TRP A 107 -13.42 -8.72 14.95
CA TRP A 107 -13.53 -7.38 14.35
C TRP A 107 -12.24 -7.00 13.63
N PHE A 108 -11.07 -7.22 14.25
CA PHE A 108 -9.77 -6.98 13.61
C PHE A 108 -9.57 -7.86 12.37
N ALA A 109 -9.93 -9.15 12.45
CA ALA A 109 -9.89 -10.07 11.32
C ALA A 109 -10.74 -9.60 10.12
N GLN A 110 -11.90 -8.98 10.37
CA GLN A 110 -12.75 -8.38 9.32
C GLN A 110 -12.12 -7.13 8.69
N HIS A 111 -11.22 -6.46 9.41
CA HIS A 111 -10.51 -5.26 8.97
C HIS A 111 -9.11 -5.57 8.37
N GLY A 112 -8.85 -6.85 8.06
CA GLY A 112 -7.64 -7.32 7.40
C GLY A 112 -6.47 -7.61 8.34
N GLU A 113 -6.68 -7.59 9.65
CA GLU A 113 -5.63 -7.83 10.63
C GLU A 113 -5.47 -9.33 10.85
N LEU A 114 -4.26 -9.81 10.63
CA LEU A 114 -3.94 -11.23 10.64
C LEU A 114 -3.32 -11.59 11.98
N PHE A 115 -4.01 -12.45 12.73
CA PHE A 115 -3.44 -13.06 13.92
C PHE A 115 -2.59 -14.26 13.50
N SER A 116 -1.47 -14.47 14.19
CA SER A 116 -0.38 -15.36 13.76
C SER A 116 -0.78 -16.79 13.38
N GLU A 117 -1.87 -17.33 13.94
CA GLU A 117 -2.34 -18.70 13.62
C GLU A 117 -3.03 -18.77 12.25
N GLU A 118 -3.78 -17.74 11.88
CA GLU A 118 -4.54 -17.68 10.63
C GLU A 118 -3.64 -17.37 9.42
N ASP A 119 -2.54 -16.65 9.67
CA ASP A 119 -1.52 -16.35 8.67
C ASP A 119 -0.82 -17.60 8.13
N LEU A 120 -0.72 -18.67 8.95
CA LEU A 120 0.00 -19.88 8.57
C LEU A 120 -0.68 -20.65 7.43
N GLU A 121 -2.01 -20.57 7.33
CA GLU A 121 -2.74 -21.24 6.25
C GLU A 121 -2.40 -20.61 4.89
N TYR A 122 -2.48 -19.28 4.79
CA TYR A 122 -2.20 -18.54 3.54
C TYR A 122 -0.74 -18.62 3.12
N GLN A 123 0.18 -18.91 4.04
CA GLN A 123 1.58 -19.14 3.71
C GLN A 123 1.80 -20.42 2.90
N SER A 124 0.89 -21.40 3.02
CA SER A 124 0.98 -22.68 2.32
C SER A 124 0.44 -22.66 0.89
N TYR A 125 -0.37 -21.65 0.55
CA TYR A 125 -0.98 -21.54 -0.77
C TYR A 125 0.02 -21.05 -1.82
N ASP A 126 -0.08 -21.59 -3.03
CA ASP A 126 0.67 -21.08 -4.17
C ASP A 126 0.12 -19.73 -4.65
N GLU A 127 0.94 -18.99 -5.42
CA GLU A 127 0.57 -17.66 -5.90
C GLU A 127 -0.70 -17.67 -6.78
N SER A 128 -0.92 -18.72 -7.56
CA SER A 128 -2.11 -18.80 -8.43
C SER A 128 -3.39 -18.94 -7.60
N THR A 129 -3.33 -19.78 -6.55
CA THR A 129 -4.41 -19.95 -5.57
C THR A 129 -4.70 -18.64 -4.85
N LEU A 130 -3.67 -17.93 -4.38
CA LEU A 130 -3.83 -16.63 -3.73
C LEU A 130 -4.41 -15.57 -4.68
N ARG A 131 -4.00 -15.54 -5.94
CA ARG A 131 -4.56 -14.64 -6.96
C ARG A 131 -6.04 -14.92 -7.19
N GLN A 132 -6.43 -16.19 -7.27
CA GLN A 132 -7.83 -16.57 -7.42
C GLN A 132 -8.65 -16.11 -6.21
N LEU A 133 -8.21 -16.43 -4.98
CA LEU A 133 -8.88 -15.99 -3.74
C LEU A 133 -8.99 -14.46 -3.67
N GLY A 134 -7.92 -13.73 -3.97
CA GLY A 134 -7.93 -12.27 -3.97
C GLY A 134 -8.80 -11.65 -5.07
N ASN A 135 -9.01 -12.34 -6.20
CA ASN A 135 -9.98 -11.95 -7.23
C ASN A 135 -11.42 -12.19 -6.77
N ASP A 136 -11.64 -13.23 -5.96
CA ASP A 136 -12.94 -13.55 -5.36
C ASP A 136 -13.26 -12.68 -4.13
N GLY A 137 -12.39 -11.72 -3.79
CA GLY A 137 -12.60 -10.75 -2.73
C GLY A 137 -11.97 -11.11 -1.39
N ASP A 138 -11.11 -12.13 -1.34
CA ASP A 138 -10.39 -12.49 -0.13
C ASP A 138 -9.29 -11.47 0.20
N ILE A 139 -9.57 -10.64 1.20
CA ILE A 139 -8.66 -9.60 1.70
C ILE A 139 -7.33 -10.20 2.18
N ARG A 140 -7.36 -11.37 2.83
CA ARG A 140 -6.16 -11.99 3.41
C ARG A 140 -5.22 -12.48 2.33
N ALA A 141 -5.80 -13.08 1.27
CA ALA A 141 -5.04 -13.46 0.09
C ALA A 141 -4.35 -12.24 -0.56
N LEU A 142 -5.03 -11.09 -0.62
CA LEU A 142 -4.45 -9.84 -1.14
C LEU A 142 -3.28 -9.33 -0.27
N HIS A 143 -3.41 -9.33 1.06
CA HIS A 143 -2.30 -9.00 1.96
C HIS A 143 -1.11 -9.96 1.78
N ARG A 144 -1.39 -11.26 1.63
CA ARG A 144 -0.35 -12.26 1.40
C ARG A 144 0.36 -12.05 0.06
N LEU A 145 -0.38 -11.75 -1.00
CA LEU A 145 0.18 -11.42 -2.32
C LEU A 145 1.05 -10.15 -2.24
N ALA A 146 0.58 -9.10 -1.58
CA ALA A 146 1.36 -7.88 -1.37
C ALA A 146 2.68 -8.19 -0.66
N LYS A 147 2.63 -8.98 0.42
CA LYS A 147 3.84 -9.43 1.14
C LYS A 147 4.77 -10.26 0.24
N MET A 148 4.23 -11.19 -0.55
CA MET A 148 5.04 -11.98 -1.47
C MET A 148 5.74 -11.12 -2.51
N CYS A 149 5.08 -10.08 -3.02
CA CYS A 149 5.68 -9.12 -3.95
C CYS A 149 6.85 -8.36 -3.30
N VAL A 150 6.70 -7.91 -2.06
CA VAL A 150 7.78 -7.24 -1.31
C VAL A 150 8.94 -8.22 -1.00
N ASP A 151 8.63 -9.44 -0.55
CA ASP A 151 9.63 -10.44 -0.18
C ASP A 151 10.47 -10.89 -1.41
N LYS A 152 9.84 -11.06 -2.58
CA LYS A 152 10.50 -11.49 -3.82
C LYS A 152 11.47 -10.46 -4.39
N ASP A 153 11.17 -9.17 -4.22
CA ASP A 153 11.96 -8.12 -4.84
C ASP A 153 13.25 -7.78 -4.07
N HIS A 154 13.44 -8.38 -2.88
CA HIS A 154 14.57 -8.28 -1.94
C HIS A 154 15.01 -6.85 -1.54
N TYR A 155 14.62 -5.80 -2.25
CA TYR A 155 14.98 -4.40 -2.01
C TYR A 155 13.89 -3.49 -2.59
N MET A 156 13.16 -2.82 -1.69
CA MET A 156 12.15 -1.78 -1.95
C MET A 156 12.69 -0.52 -2.66
N LEU A 157 13.93 -0.55 -3.15
CA LEU A 157 14.66 0.65 -3.55
C LEU A 157 14.43 1.06 -5.00
N GLU A 158 13.96 0.17 -5.90
CA GLU A 158 13.65 0.54 -7.30
C GLU A 158 12.82 -0.52 -8.05
N GLY A 159 12.26 -1.50 -7.34
CA GLY A 159 11.71 -2.72 -7.93
C GLY A 159 10.21 -2.70 -8.24
N TYR A 160 9.84 -3.44 -9.28
CA TYR A 160 8.48 -3.68 -9.77
C TYR A 160 7.53 -4.22 -8.68
N GLY A 161 8.06 -4.98 -7.73
CA GLY A 161 7.33 -5.62 -6.64
C GLY A 161 6.66 -4.62 -5.69
N GLY A 162 7.26 -3.45 -5.45
CA GLY A 162 6.64 -2.40 -4.62
C GLY A 162 5.33 -1.88 -5.22
N ALA A 163 5.32 -1.56 -6.51
CA ALA A 163 4.12 -1.07 -7.20
C ALA A 163 3.02 -2.14 -7.26
N VAL A 164 3.38 -3.40 -7.51
CA VAL A 164 2.43 -4.51 -7.54
C VAL A 164 1.86 -4.79 -6.14
N ALA A 165 2.69 -4.70 -5.09
CA ALA A 165 2.23 -4.85 -3.71
C ALA A 165 1.24 -3.74 -3.33
N GLU A 166 1.51 -2.48 -3.70
CA GLU A 166 0.57 -1.39 -3.48
C GLU A 166 -0.77 -1.63 -4.19
N GLU A 167 -0.77 -2.18 -5.41
CA GLU A 167 -2.01 -2.50 -6.14
C GLU A 167 -2.88 -3.50 -5.34
N TYR A 168 -2.27 -4.56 -4.79
CA TYR A 168 -3.00 -5.52 -3.96
C TYR A 168 -3.53 -4.89 -2.67
N LEU A 169 -2.75 -4.04 -2.01
CA LEU A 169 -3.20 -3.37 -0.79
C LEU A 169 -4.32 -2.37 -1.08
N TRP A 170 -4.26 -1.62 -2.18
CA TRP A 170 -5.37 -0.76 -2.60
C TRP A 170 -6.65 -1.56 -2.87
N ARG A 171 -6.55 -2.72 -3.52
CA ARG A 171 -7.69 -3.64 -3.69
C ARG A 171 -8.24 -4.11 -2.34
N ALA A 172 -7.38 -4.49 -1.41
CA ALA A 172 -7.77 -4.91 -0.07
C ALA A 172 -8.48 -3.77 0.70
N ALA A 173 -7.97 -2.54 0.59
CA ALA A 173 -8.58 -1.36 1.20
C ALA A 173 -9.97 -1.08 0.64
N VAL A 174 -10.16 -1.20 -0.68
CA VAL A 174 -11.48 -1.11 -1.32
C VAL A 174 -12.42 -2.19 -0.79
N LEU A 175 -11.94 -3.41 -0.58
CA LEU A 175 -12.76 -4.50 -0.07
C LEU A 175 -13.12 -4.38 1.42
N GLY A 176 -12.42 -3.54 2.18
CA GLY A 176 -12.76 -3.28 3.58
C GLY A 176 -11.57 -3.25 4.54
N SER A 177 -10.37 -3.60 4.09
CA SER A 177 -9.19 -3.69 4.94
C SER A 177 -8.66 -2.32 5.37
N SER A 178 -8.84 -1.95 6.63
CA SER A 178 -8.16 -0.77 7.19
C SER A 178 -6.68 -1.04 7.45
N LYS A 179 -6.29 -2.31 7.68
CA LYS A 179 -4.88 -2.72 7.77
C LYS A 179 -4.10 -2.45 6.48
N ALA A 180 -4.76 -2.57 5.33
CA ALA A 180 -4.12 -2.27 4.05
C ALA A 180 -3.69 -0.81 3.92
N LEU A 181 -4.44 0.12 4.54
CA LEU A 181 -4.05 1.52 4.61
C LEU A 181 -2.81 1.74 5.48
N ALA A 182 -2.70 1.03 6.61
CA ALA A 182 -1.51 1.04 7.44
C ALA A 182 -0.29 0.47 6.70
N ASP A 183 -0.47 -0.66 6.00
CA ASP A 183 0.60 -1.28 5.20
C ASP A 183 1.05 -0.37 4.04
N LEU A 184 0.12 0.33 3.37
CA LEU A 184 0.43 1.34 2.37
C LEU A 184 1.21 2.53 2.96
N ALA A 185 0.91 2.92 4.21
CA ALA A 185 1.63 3.96 4.91
C ALA A 185 3.09 3.53 5.20
N LEU A 186 3.28 2.31 5.73
CA LEU A 186 4.59 1.72 6.00
C LEU A 186 5.43 1.56 4.72
N MET A 187 4.82 1.10 3.63
CA MET A 187 5.52 0.97 2.35
C MET A 187 6.00 2.32 1.82
N TYR A 188 5.15 3.35 1.93
CA TYR A 188 5.47 4.69 1.48
C TYR A 188 6.56 5.33 2.34
N ASP A 189 6.50 5.15 3.66
CA ASP A 189 7.56 5.53 4.59
C ASP A 189 8.89 4.91 4.16
N ALA A 190 8.96 3.58 4.07
CA ALA A 190 10.17 2.85 3.69
C ALA A 190 10.76 3.33 2.36
N ARG A 191 9.91 3.57 1.34
CA ARG A 191 10.36 4.09 0.04
C ARG A 191 10.94 5.50 0.15
N VAL A 192 10.23 6.43 0.77
CA VAL A 192 10.62 7.84 0.82
C VAL A 192 11.81 8.04 1.75
N PHE A 193 11.73 7.58 2.98
CA PHE A 193 12.75 7.84 4.00
C PHE A 193 13.99 6.95 3.83
N GLY A 194 13.86 5.85 3.10
CA GLY A 194 14.99 5.04 2.64
C GLY A 194 15.76 5.64 1.45
N THR A 195 15.21 6.64 0.76
CA THR A 195 15.84 7.24 -0.43
C THR A 195 16.92 8.27 -0.06
N PRO A 196 18.19 8.07 -0.45
CA PRO A 196 19.25 9.04 -0.21
C PRO A 196 19.00 10.38 -0.94
N GLY A 197 19.30 11.49 -0.28
CA GLY A 197 19.26 12.82 -0.90
C GLY A 197 17.87 13.45 -1.04
N ILE A 198 16.82 12.82 -0.53
CA ILE A 198 15.46 13.37 -0.55
C ILE A 198 15.39 14.73 0.18
N SER A 199 14.74 15.71 -0.44
CA SER A 199 14.67 17.08 0.08
C SER A 199 13.78 17.18 1.32
N ALA A 200 14.00 18.24 2.12
CA ALA A 200 13.18 18.50 3.30
C ALA A 200 11.68 18.70 2.94
N THR A 201 11.41 19.33 1.79
CA THR A 201 10.05 19.53 1.27
C THR A 201 9.38 18.20 0.93
N GLU A 202 10.08 17.30 0.23
CA GLU A 202 9.55 15.98 -0.12
C GLU A 202 9.32 15.12 1.12
N LYS A 203 10.24 15.15 2.10
CA LYS A 203 10.02 14.50 3.41
C LYS A 203 8.75 15.02 4.08
N ARG A 204 8.52 16.34 4.05
CA ARG A 204 7.32 16.94 4.65
C ARG A 204 6.04 16.54 3.94
N LEU A 205 6.03 16.47 2.61
CA LEU A 205 4.89 15.93 1.86
C LEU A 205 4.65 14.46 2.18
N ALA A 206 5.72 13.68 2.36
CA ALA A 206 5.60 12.28 2.72
C ALA A 206 5.05 12.06 4.13
N VAL A 207 5.42 12.89 5.10
CA VAL A 207 4.79 12.90 6.43
C VAL A 207 3.27 13.07 6.32
N ILE A 208 2.81 14.02 5.50
CA ILE A 208 1.38 14.27 5.31
C ILE A 208 0.71 13.02 4.74
N GLU A 209 1.28 12.41 3.70
CA GLU A 209 0.70 11.24 3.04
C GLU A 209 0.69 10.00 3.94
N VAL A 210 1.76 9.73 4.71
CA VAL A 210 1.82 8.60 5.66
C VAL A 210 0.75 8.76 6.75
N LEU A 211 0.68 9.93 7.38
CA LEU A 211 -0.29 10.18 8.44
C LEU A 211 -1.72 10.19 7.93
N ALA A 212 -1.96 10.69 6.71
CA ALA A 212 -3.27 10.68 6.08
C ALA A 212 -3.81 9.26 5.85
N ARG A 213 -2.94 8.27 5.56
CA ARG A 213 -3.36 6.87 5.43
C ARG A 213 -3.76 6.25 6.76
N TYR A 214 -3.03 6.56 7.84
CA TYR A 214 -3.43 6.14 9.19
C TYR A 214 -4.76 6.79 9.61
N ASP A 215 -4.95 8.09 9.35
CA ASP A 215 -6.22 8.78 9.62
C ASP A 215 -7.38 8.23 8.76
N ALA A 216 -7.12 7.86 7.50
CA ALA A 216 -8.13 7.23 6.66
C ALA A 216 -8.57 5.85 7.18
N ALA A 217 -7.67 5.10 7.83
CA ALA A 217 -8.04 3.88 8.55
C ALA A 217 -8.96 4.17 9.74
N SER A 218 -8.74 5.28 10.46
CA SER A 218 -9.59 5.71 11.57
C SER A 218 -11.01 6.09 11.12
N TYR A 219 -11.22 6.60 9.90
CA TYR A 219 -12.57 6.84 9.38
C TYR A 219 -13.40 5.55 9.22
N ARG A 220 -12.74 4.39 9.16
CA ARG A 220 -13.36 3.06 9.19
C ARG A 220 -13.60 2.52 10.61
N GLY A 221 -13.31 3.31 11.63
CA GLY A 221 -13.38 2.90 13.03
C GLY A 221 -12.11 2.22 13.56
N ASN A 222 -11.13 1.90 12.71
CA ASN A 222 -9.87 1.31 13.17
C ASN A 222 -8.87 2.39 13.59
N ARG A 223 -8.87 2.69 14.89
CA ARG A 223 -7.94 3.65 15.50
C ARG A 223 -6.55 3.05 15.77
N TYR A 224 -6.37 1.73 15.67
CA TYR A 224 -5.12 1.07 16.05
C TYR A 224 -3.88 1.60 15.30
N PRO A 225 -3.91 1.76 13.96
CA PRO A 225 -2.76 2.31 13.23
C PRO A 225 -2.42 3.74 13.66
N ASN A 226 -3.40 4.53 14.09
CA ASN A 226 -3.16 5.88 14.58
C ASN A 226 -2.50 5.86 15.97
N ILE A 227 -3.01 5.02 16.86
CA ILE A 227 -2.52 4.89 18.24
C ILE A 227 -1.08 4.39 18.25
N ASN A 228 -0.79 3.31 17.51
CA ASN A 228 0.54 2.70 17.47
C ASN A 228 1.41 3.27 16.33
N ASP A 229 1.09 2.94 15.09
CA ASP A 229 2.02 3.12 13.96
C ASP A 229 2.30 4.60 13.67
N ALA A 230 1.26 5.45 13.66
CA ALA A 230 1.41 6.87 13.44
C ALA A 230 2.21 7.55 14.56
N SER A 231 2.02 7.10 15.80
CA SER A 231 2.77 7.63 16.94
C SER A 231 4.25 7.22 16.89
N VAL A 232 4.54 5.95 16.62
CA VAL A 232 5.92 5.45 16.43
C VAL A 232 6.59 6.17 15.26
N PHE A 233 5.87 6.38 14.14
CA PHE A 233 6.36 7.15 13.00
C PHE A 233 6.70 8.59 13.38
N LYS A 234 5.82 9.28 14.11
CA LYS A 234 6.05 10.65 14.58
C LYS A 234 7.26 10.74 15.49
N GLU A 235 7.42 9.81 16.42
CA GLU A 235 8.57 9.74 17.32
C GLU A 235 9.87 9.49 16.56
N THR A 236 9.88 8.47 15.68
CA THR A 236 11.05 8.05 14.90
C THR A 236 11.62 9.20 14.07
N TYR A 237 10.75 10.00 13.45
CA TYR A 237 11.16 11.11 12.58
C TYR A 237 11.04 12.50 13.25
N GLN A 238 10.81 12.56 14.56
CA GLN A 238 10.67 13.80 15.33
C GLN A 238 9.67 14.78 14.71
N ILE A 239 8.54 14.26 14.25
CA ILE A 239 7.54 15.01 13.51
C ILE A 239 6.67 15.81 14.48
N ASN A 240 6.75 17.14 14.33
CA ASN A 240 5.77 18.06 14.88
C ASN A 240 5.02 18.71 13.72
N LEU A 241 3.69 18.57 13.72
CA LEU A 241 2.81 19.18 12.72
C LEU A 241 2.33 20.54 13.21
N SER A 242 2.38 21.53 12.33
CA SER A 242 1.62 22.76 12.48
C SER A 242 0.11 22.51 12.31
N THR A 243 -0.72 23.46 12.74
CA THR A 243 -2.18 23.40 12.50
C THR A 243 -2.52 23.28 11.01
N GLU A 244 -1.75 23.94 10.13
CA GLU A 244 -1.96 23.86 8.69
C GLU A 244 -1.60 22.47 8.14
N GLU A 245 -0.49 21.87 8.59
CA GLU A 245 -0.12 20.51 8.20
C GLU A 245 -1.13 19.47 8.71
N GLN A 246 -1.63 19.63 9.95
CA GLN A 246 -2.70 18.76 10.45
C GLN A 246 -3.97 18.87 9.60
N LEU A 247 -4.34 20.07 9.16
CA LEU A 247 -5.46 20.24 8.24
C LEU A 247 -5.20 19.53 6.89
N LYS A 248 -3.96 19.59 6.37
CA LYS A 248 -3.58 18.86 5.15
C LYS A 248 -3.68 17.35 5.32
N VAL A 249 -3.25 16.82 6.48
CA VAL A 249 -3.40 15.40 6.82
C VAL A 249 -4.89 15.01 6.82
N ASN A 250 -5.73 15.77 7.52
CA ASN A 250 -7.16 15.48 7.61
C ASN A 250 -7.85 15.52 6.23
N ASN A 251 -7.59 16.56 5.44
CA ASN A 251 -8.16 16.69 4.10
C ASN A 251 -7.71 15.52 3.21
N ARG A 252 -6.43 15.18 3.26
CA ARG A 252 -5.88 14.08 2.47
C ARG A 252 -6.44 12.72 2.90
N ALA A 253 -6.64 12.50 4.19
CA ALA A 253 -7.28 11.30 4.71
C ALA A 253 -8.72 11.17 4.19
N GLN A 254 -9.46 12.29 4.16
CA GLN A 254 -10.84 12.31 3.65
C GLN A 254 -10.86 11.97 2.15
N GLU A 255 -9.95 12.54 1.36
CA GLU A 255 -9.81 12.21 -0.06
C GLU A 255 -9.54 10.72 -0.29
N ILE A 256 -8.67 10.11 0.53
CA ILE A 256 -8.38 8.67 0.46
C ILE A 256 -9.65 7.87 0.75
N TYR A 257 -10.37 8.19 1.83
CA TYR A 257 -11.62 7.53 2.19
C TYR A 257 -12.71 7.66 1.12
N ASP A 258 -12.88 8.87 0.58
CA ASP A 258 -13.87 9.16 -0.46
C ASP A 258 -13.54 8.41 -1.76
N SER A 259 -12.25 8.34 -2.12
CA SER A 259 -11.78 7.58 -3.28
C SER A 259 -12.06 6.08 -3.13
N LEU A 260 -11.83 5.51 -1.94
CA LEU A 260 -12.14 4.11 -1.65
C LEU A 260 -13.65 3.85 -1.71
N SER A 261 -14.44 4.71 -1.08
CA SER A 261 -15.91 4.62 -1.05
C SER A 261 -16.50 4.70 -2.46
N LYS A 262 -16.01 5.62 -3.28
CA LYS A 262 -16.36 5.70 -4.70
C LYS A 262 -16.01 4.42 -5.44
N ARG A 263 -14.80 3.88 -5.23
CA ARG A 263 -14.36 2.66 -5.91
C ARG A 263 -15.20 1.45 -5.52
N ARG A 264 -15.67 1.36 -4.27
CA ARG A 264 -16.63 0.33 -3.84
C ARG A 264 -17.96 0.43 -4.55
N SER A 265 -18.51 1.64 -4.63
CA SER A 265 -19.77 1.90 -5.33
C SER A 265 -19.66 1.51 -6.81
N GLU A 266 -18.53 1.80 -7.47
CA GLU A 266 -18.25 1.37 -8.85
C GLU A 266 -18.20 -0.16 -9.02
N LEU A 267 -17.87 -0.89 -7.96
CA LEU A 267 -17.85 -2.37 -7.93
C LEU A 267 -19.20 -2.96 -7.50
N GLY A 268 -20.21 -2.14 -7.21
CA GLY A 268 -21.51 -2.59 -6.71
C GLY A 268 -21.47 -3.13 -5.28
N LEU A 269 -20.45 -2.76 -4.50
CA LEU A 269 -20.34 -3.08 -3.08
C LEU A 269 -21.11 -2.06 -2.25
N ASP A 270 -21.63 -2.50 -1.11
CA ASP A 270 -22.26 -1.61 -0.13
C ASP A 270 -21.27 -0.57 0.42
N GLU A 271 -21.82 0.48 1.02
CA GLU A 271 -21.05 1.45 1.79
C GLU A 271 -20.24 0.75 2.88
N PHE A 272 -19.19 1.42 3.35
CA PHE A 272 -18.39 0.91 4.44
C PHE A 272 -19.21 0.83 5.74
N ASP A 273 -19.16 -0.31 6.41
CA ASP A 273 -19.54 -0.39 7.81
C ASP A 273 -18.39 0.18 8.65
N ASN A 274 -18.67 1.29 9.33
CA ASN A 274 -17.74 2.00 10.21
C ASN A 274 -18.13 1.83 11.68
N SER A 275 -19.04 0.91 11.99
CA SER A 275 -19.44 0.64 13.36
C SER A 275 -18.32 -0.06 14.14
N VAL A 276 -18.14 0.37 15.38
CA VAL A 276 -17.14 -0.17 16.30
C VAL A 276 -17.88 -0.72 17.53
N PRO A 277 -17.76 -2.03 17.81
CA PRO A 277 -18.35 -2.62 19.02
C PRO A 277 -17.75 -2.03 20.31
N ASP A 278 -18.53 -1.96 21.38
CA ASP A 278 -18.09 -1.43 22.68
C ASP A 278 -16.82 -2.13 23.21
N SER A 279 -16.67 -3.44 22.98
CA SER A 279 -15.48 -4.19 23.38
C SER A 279 -14.22 -3.74 22.64
N VAL A 280 -14.37 -3.34 21.37
CA VAL A 280 -13.29 -2.80 20.53
C VAL A 280 -12.98 -1.35 20.92
N GLU A 281 -14.00 -0.54 21.21
CA GLU A 281 -13.79 0.82 21.73
C GLU A 281 -13.02 0.80 23.04
N LYS A 282 -13.44 -0.05 23.98
CA LYS A 282 -12.74 -0.30 25.24
C LYS A 282 -11.30 -0.74 24.99
N PHE A 283 -11.06 -1.64 24.02
CA PHE A 283 -9.69 -2.02 23.64
C PHE A 283 -8.86 -0.82 23.15
N PHE A 284 -9.41 0.10 22.37
CA PHE A 284 -8.67 1.29 21.92
C PHE A 284 -8.36 2.26 23.07
N GLU A 285 -9.30 2.52 23.96
CA GLU A 285 -9.09 3.38 25.14
C GLU A 285 -7.95 2.88 26.03
N VAL A 286 -7.95 1.56 26.24
CA VAL A 286 -6.90 0.80 26.89
C VAL A 286 -5.54 1.05 26.22
N GLN A 287 -5.44 0.85 24.90
CA GLN A 287 -4.18 1.01 24.16
C GLN A 287 -3.69 2.46 24.22
N GLU A 288 -4.59 3.43 24.08
CA GLU A 288 -4.27 4.86 24.21
C GLU A 288 -3.72 5.20 25.60
N SER A 289 -4.29 4.63 26.67
CA SER A 289 -3.79 4.86 28.05
C SER A 289 -2.38 4.32 28.22
N ILE A 290 -2.13 3.08 27.78
CA ILE A 290 -0.80 2.47 27.84
C ILE A 290 0.21 3.32 27.07
N PHE A 291 -0.18 3.76 25.88
CA PHE A 291 0.72 4.51 25.02
C PHE A 291 1.06 5.88 25.62
N LYS A 292 0.08 6.59 26.20
CA LYS A 292 0.29 7.87 26.91
C LYS A 292 1.17 7.75 28.16
N GLU A 293 1.20 6.60 28.82
CA GLU A 293 2.04 6.37 30.00
C GLU A 293 3.52 6.09 29.66
N ASN A 294 3.82 5.70 28.41
CA ASN A 294 5.15 5.30 27.98
C ASN A 294 5.89 6.34 27.12
N LEU A 295 5.22 7.42 26.71
CA LEU A 295 5.82 8.60 26.04
C LEU A 295 6.14 9.71 27.05
#